data_AF-A0A814DHU6-F1
#
_entry.id   AF-A0A814DHU6-F1
#
_cell.length_a   1.000
_cell.length_b   1.000
_cell.length_c   1.000
_cell.angle_alpha   90.00
_cell.angle_beta   90.00
_cell.angle_gamma   90.00
#
_symmetry.space_group_name_H-M   'P 1'
#
loop_
_entity.id
_entity.type
_entity.pdbx_description
1 polymer ?
#
loop_
_entity_poly.entity_id
_entity_poly.type
_entity_poly.pdbx_seq_one_letter_code
_entity_poly.pdbx_strand_id
1 'polypeptide(L)' 'MTYTIRKQATYMASNVHSSFLALPVEIVYRILDNLEPKTILLSLRNVCERLNKITDTYPRYQLLILE' A
#
# COMPACT_ATOMS: atom_id res chain seq x y z
N MET A 1 20.28 12.46 32.57
CA MET A 1 19.98 11.59 31.42
C MET A 1 19.82 12.46 30.20
N THR A 2 20.81 12.47 29.30
CA THR A 2 20.80 13.29 28.08
C THR A 2 21.05 12.37 26.91
N TYR A 3 20.02 12.13 26.10
CA TYR A 3 20.12 11.35 24.87
C TYR A 3 20.64 12.26 23.76
N THR A 4 21.86 12.00 23.29
CA THR A 4 22.45 12.70 22.16
C THR A 4 21.82 12.18 20.87
N ILE A 5 21.06 13.04 20.18
CA ILE A 5 20.57 12.77 18.83
C ILE A 5 21.77 12.76 17.90
N ARG A 6 22.25 11.57 17.51
CA ARG A 6 23.25 11.44 16.45
C ARG A 6 22.59 11.86 15.15
N LYS A 7 22.95 13.03 14.62
CA LYS A 7 22.70 13.39 13.22
C LYS A 7 23.35 12.32 12.35
N GLN A 8 22.56 11.41 11.79
CA GLN A 8 23.08 10.48 10.79
C GLN A 8 23.46 11.29 9.55
N ALA A 9 24.76 11.31 9.29
CA ALA A 9 25.33 11.80 8.06
C ALA A 9 24.73 11.04 6.87
N THR A 10 24.24 11.82 5.91
CA THR A 10 23.79 11.44 4.58
C THR A 10 24.75 10.45 3.92
N TYR A 11 24.30 9.20 3.77
CA TYR A 11 24.89 8.25 2.84
C TYR A 11 24.11 8.32 1.52
N MET A 12 24.78 8.79 0.46
CA MET A 12 24.30 8.65 -0.90
C MET A 12 24.42 7.17 -1.30
N ALA A 13 23.49 6.33 -0.87
CA ALA A 13 23.25 5.04 -1.48
C ALA A 13 21.98 5.17 -2.32
N SER A 14 22.07 4.79 -3.59
CA SER A 14 20.95 4.57 -4.51
C SER A 14 20.05 3.47 -3.95
N ASN A 15 19.23 3.80 -2.96
CA ASN A 15 18.33 2.89 -2.28
C ASN A 15 16.92 3.17 -2.82
N VAL A 16 16.66 2.74 -4.06
CA VAL A 16 15.28 2.59 -4.53
C VAL A 16 14.71 1.43 -3.72
N HIS A 17 14.20 1.72 -2.52
CA HIS A 17 13.40 0.77 -1.78
C HIS A 17 12.19 0.46 -2.67
N SER A 18 12.24 -0.68 -3.35
CA SER A 18 11.14 -1.21 -4.15
C SER A 18 9.98 -1.51 -3.21
N SER A 19 9.22 -0.47 -2.91
CA SER A 19 8.06 -0.52 -2.05
C SER A 19 6.86 -0.93 -2.90
N PHE A 20 5.99 -1.76 -2.33
CA PHE A 20 4.66 -2.00 -2.88
C PHE A 20 3.90 -0.69 -3.18
N LEU A 21 4.19 0.36 -2.41
CA LEU A 21 3.59 1.68 -2.59
C LEU A 21 4.10 2.43 -3.84
N ALA A 22 5.17 1.98 -4.46
CA ALA A 22 5.71 2.55 -5.69
C ALA A 22 5.18 1.86 -6.97
N LEU A 23 4.44 0.76 -6.84
CA LEU A 23 3.90 0.02 -7.99
C LEU A 23 2.79 0.83 -8.69
N PRO A 24 2.72 0.82 -10.03
CA PRO A 24 1.59 1.36 -10.77
C PRO A 24 0.26 0.75 -10.31
N VAL A 25 -0.83 1.52 -10.35
CA VAL A 25 -2.14 1.09 -9.84
C VAL A 25 -2.66 -0.17 -10.54
N GLU A 26 -2.35 -0.32 -11.83
CA GLU A 26 -2.72 -1.46 -12.66
C GLU A 26 -2.06 -2.76 -12.15
N ILE A 27 -0.81 -2.66 -11.67
CA ILE A 27 -0.12 -3.80 -11.07
C ILE A 27 -0.71 -4.14 -9.70
N VAL A 28 -1.08 -3.12 -8.93
CA VAL A 28 -1.77 -3.34 -7.64
C VAL A 28 -3.10 -4.05 -7.87
N TYR A 29 -3.91 -3.64 -8.85
CA TYR A 29 -5.17 -4.32 -9.18
C TYR A 29 -4.98 -5.80 -9.53
N ARG A 30 -3.98 -6.14 -10.34
CA ARG A 30 -3.67 -7.55 -10.66
C ARG A 30 -3.30 -8.37 -9.41
N ILE A 31 -2.67 -7.74 -8.43
CA ILE A 31 -2.38 -8.40 -7.15
C ILE A 31 -3.67 -8.60 -6.36
N LEU A 32 -4.54 -7.58 -6.31
CA LEU A 32 -5.86 -7.68 -5.67
C LEU A 32 -6.76 -8.74 -6.31
N ASP A 33 -6.66 -8.97 -7.62
CA ASP A 33 -7.42 -10.01 -8.33
C ASP A 33 -7.17 -11.43 -7.82
N ASN A 34 -6.03 -11.65 -7.17
CA ASN A 34 -5.62 -12.92 -6.60
C ASN A 34 -5.96 -13.05 -5.10
N LEU A 35 -6.60 -12.04 -4.51
CA LEU A 35 -6.96 -12.02 -3.10
C LEU A 35 -8.47 -12.24 -2.93
N GLU A 36 -8.84 -12.85 -1.80
CA GLU A 36 -10.25 -12.96 -1.42
C GLU A 36 -10.80 -11.56 -1.11
N PRO A 37 -12.03 -11.23 -1.54
CA PRO A 37 -12.62 -9.91 -1.30
C PRO A 37 -12.64 -9.47 0.16
N LYS A 38 -12.85 -10.41 1.09
CA LYS A 38 -12.82 -10.14 2.54
C LYS A 38 -11.46 -9.65 3.01
N THR A 39 -10.37 -10.19 2.46
CA THR A 39 -8.99 -9.75 2.79
C THR A 39 -8.74 -8.33 2.31
N ILE A 40 -9.26 -7.98 1.12
CA ILE A 40 -9.14 -6.63 0.57
C ILE A 40 -9.85 -5.61 1.48
N LEU A 41 -11.05 -5.97 1.94
CA LEU A 41 -11.88 -5.16 2.82
C LEU A 41 -11.29 -4.95 4.21
N LEU A 42 -10.96 -6.04 4.88
CA LEU A 42 -10.65 -6.03 6.31
C LEU A 42 -9.18 -5.72 6.58
N SER A 43 -8.28 -6.07 5.66
CA SER A 43 -6.84 -5.92 5.85
C SER A 43 -6.31 -4.75 5.04
N LEU A 44 -6.45 -4.77 3.71
CA LEU A 44 -5.76 -3.82 2.81
C LEU A 44 -6.26 -2.38 2.96
N ARG A 45 -7.57 -2.19 3.15
CA ARG A 45 -8.17 -0.84 3.26
C ARG A 45 -7.60 -0.02 4.40
N ASN A 46 -7.22 -0.65 5.51
CA ASN A 46 -6.74 0.02 6.72
C ASN A 46 -5.20 0.08 6.84
N VAL A 47 -4.45 -0.31 5.80
CA VAL A 47 -2.98 -0.29 5.84
C VAL A 47 -2.43 1.12 5.68
N CYS A 48 -2.88 1.84 4.64
CA CYS A 48 -2.44 3.22 4.39
C CYS A 48 -3.44 3.94 3.48
N GLU A 49 -3.37 5.28 3.49
CA GLU A 49 -4.28 6.13 2.70
C GLU A 49 -4.27 5.79 1.20
N ARG A 50 -3.09 5.43 0.66
CA ARG A 50 -2.96 5.07 -0.75
C ARG A 50 -3.75 3.81 -1.07
N LEU A 51 -3.63 2.77 -0.24
CA LEU A 51 -4.33 1.51 -0.47
C LEU A 51 -5.82 1.65 -0.24
N ASN A 52 -6.25 2.46 0.73
CA ASN A 52 -7.65 2.82 0.92
C ASN A 52 -8.27 3.41 -0.37
N LYS A 53 -7.61 4.42 -0.96
CA LYS A 53 -8.05 5.03 -2.22
C LYS A 53 -8.09 4.03 -3.38
N ILE A 54 -7.07 3.18 -3.51
CA ILE A 54 -7.02 2.15 -4.55
C ILE A 54 -8.17 1.16 -4.39
N THR A 55 -8.46 0.71 -3.16
CA THR A 55 -9.58 -0.20 -2.90
C THR A 55 -10.92 0.45 -3.21
N ASP A 56 -11.12 1.74 -2.91
CA ASP A 56 -12.38 2.44 -3.21
C ASP A 56 -12.66 2.53 -4.72
N THR A 57 -11.62 2.59 -5.56
CA THR A 57 -11.74 2.64 -7.03
C THR A 57 -11.58 1.29 -7.72
N TYR A 58 -11.39 0.21 -6.96
CA TYR A 58 -11.17 -1.12 -7.51
C TYR A 58 -12.50 -1.73 -8.01
N PRO A 59 -12.69 -1.95 -9.32
CA PRO A 59 -14.02 -2.26 -9.89
C PRO A 59 -14.62 -3.55 -9.37
N ARG A 60 -13.79 -4.59 -9.19
CA ARG A 60 -14.24 -5.91 -8.72
C ARG A 60 -14.75 -5.84 -7.27
N TYR A 61 -14.22 -4.91 -6.50
CA TYR A 61 -14.71 -4.62 -5.16
C TYR A 61 -16.02 -3.82 -5.18
N GLN A 62 -16.18 -2.85 -6.07
CA GLN A 62 -17.43 -2.11 -6.20
C GLN A 62 -18.61 -3.02 -6.56
N LEU A 63 -18.40 -4.01 -7.42
CA LEU A 63 -19.44 -5.00 -7.78
C LEU A 63 -19.90 -5.85 -6.59
N LEU A 64 -19.01 -6.18 -5.65
CA LEU A 64 -19.33 -7.03 -4.49
C LEU A 64 -20.08 -6.30 -3.37
N ILE A 65 -20.10 -4.98 -3.35
CA ILE A 65 -20.90 -4.18 -2.39
C ILE A 65 -22.32 -3.97 -2.91
N LEU A 66 -22.54 -4.17 -4.21
CA LEU A 66 -23.81 -3.97 -4.91
C LEU A 66 -24.69 -5.23 -4.99
N GLU A 67 -24.19 -6.38 -4.55
CA GLU A 67 -24.92 -7.66 -4.39
C GLU A 67 -25.24 -7.94 -2.92
#